data_AF-Q3AZH3-F1
#
_entry.id   AF-Q3AZH3-F1
#
_cell.length_a   1.000
_cell.length_b   1.000
_cell.length_c   1.000
_cell.angle_alpha   90.00
_cell.angle_beta   90.00
_cell.angle_gamma   90.00
#
_symmetry.space_group_name_H-M   'P 1'
#
loop_
_entity.id
_entity.type
_entity.pdbx_description
1 polymer ?
#
loop_
_entity_poly.entity_id
_entity_poly.type
_entity_poly.pdbx_seq_one_letter_code
_entity_poly.pdbx_strand_id
1 'polypeptide(L)' 'MSMKQLVSFMSRVQSNDSLRSEIQHCGDDNSCVLKVAAKHGHKFSSASLSRWQRDHH' A
#
# COMPACT_ATOMS: atom_id res chain seq x y z
N MET A 1 -5.02 4.55 13.33
CA MET A 1 -5.30 3.70 12.15
C MET A 1 -4.17 2.68 12.00
N SER A 2 -4.49 1.44 11.64
CA SER A 2 -3.67 0.25 11.99
C SER A 2 -2.53 -0.02 11.02
N MET A 3 -1.29 0.07 11.50
CA MET A 3 -0.08 -0.35 10.77
C MET A 3 -0.12 -1.81 10.31
N LYS A 4 -0.88 -2.67 11.01
CA LYS A 4 -1.09 -4.08 10.62
C LYS A 4 -1.81 -4.21 9.27
N GLN A 5 -2.73 -3.30 8.97
CA GLN A 5 -3.45 -3.30 7.68
C GLN A 5 -2.50 -2.99 6.52
N LEU A 6 -1.57 -2.06 6.74
CA LEU A 6 -0.52 -1.75 5.77
C LEU A 6 0.41 -2.95 5.56
N VAL A 7 0.94 -3.55 6.63
CA VAL A 7 1.86 -4.69 6.51
C VAL A 7 1.20 -5.87 5.79
N SER A 8 -0.06 -6.18 6.13
CA SER A 8 -0.84 -7.22 5.45
C SER A 8 -1.07 -6.89 3.97
N PHE A 9 -1.37 -5.63 3.65
CA PHE A 9 -1.51 -5.17 2.27
C PHE A 9 -0.19 -5.31 1.50
N MET A 10 0.93 -4.83 2.04
CA MET A 10 2.26 -4.92 1.41
C MET A 10 2.70 -6.38 1.20
N SER A 11 2.40 -7.27 2.15
CA SER A 11 2.62 -8.71 1.96
C SER A 11 1.78 -9.28 0.81
N ARG A 12 0.52 -8.84 0.69
CA ARG A 12 -0.36 -9.26 -0.40
C ARG A 12 0.08 -8.72 -1.75
N VAL A 13 0.66 -7.51 -1.78
CA VAL A 13 1.28 -6.92 -2.99
C VAL A 13 2.45 -7.77 -3.47
N GLN A 14 3.27 -8.30 -2.57
CA GLN A 14 4.38 -9.18 -2.95
C GLN A 14 3.89 -10.51 -3.54
N SER A 15 2.78 -11.05 -3.03
CA SER A 15 2.22 -12.34 -3.47
C SER A 15 1.19 -12.22 -4.61
N ASN A 16 0.88 -11.01 -5.10
CA ASN A 16 -0.14 -10.80 -6.13
C ASN A 16 0.35 -9.81 -7.20
N ASP A 17 0.72 -10.35 -8.36
CA ASP A 17 1.26 -9.57 -9.47
C ASP A 17 0.29 -8.51 -10.04
N SER A 18 -1.01 -8.77 -10.01
CA SER A 18 -2.03 -7.80 -10.47
C SER A 18 -2.07 -6.58 -9.55
N LEU A 19 -2.06 -6.82 -8.23
CA LEU A 19 -1.99 -5.77 -7.21
C LEU A 19 -0.68 -4.99 -7.28
N ARG A 20 0.43 -5.71 -7.50
CA ARG A 20 1.75 -5.11 -7.70
C ARG A 20 1.77 -4.18 -8.91
N SER A 21 1.16 -4.60 -10.02
CA SER A 21 1.05 -3.77 -11.23
C SER A 21 0.18 -2.52 -10.99
N GLU A 22 -0.95 -2.64 -10.28
CA GLU A 22 -1.78 -1.48 -9.90
C GLU A 22 -0.99 -0.46 -9.05
N ILE A 23 -0.22 -0.93 -8.06
CA ILE A 23 0.60 -0.03 -7.22
C ILE A 23 1.78 0.56 -8.00
N GLN A 24 2.42 -0.22 -8.87
CA GLN A 24 3.49 0.31 -9.73
C GLN A 24 2.97 1.42 -10.66
N HIS A 25 1.73 1.32 -11.13
CA HIS A 25 1.08 2.39 -11.89
C HIS A 25 0.86 3.67 -11.08
N CYS A 26 0.76 3.57 -9.75
CA CYS A 26 0.66 4.72 -8.87
C CYS A 26 1.99 5.48 -8.68
N GLY A 27 3.13 4.81 -8.87
CA GLY A 27 4.45 5.41 -8.60
C GLY A 27 4.54 5.96 -7.18
N ASP A 28 4.88 7.25 -7.06
CA ASP A 28 5.03 7.96 -5.78
C ASP A 28 3.72 8.57 -5.25
N ASP A 29 2.58 8.38 -5.94
CA ASP A 29 1.29 8.89 -5.47
C ASP A 29 0.71 8.01 -4.35
N ASN A 30 1.00 8.41 -3.12
CA ASN A 30 0.48 7.77 -1.92
C ASN A 30 -1.06 7.78 -1.85
N SER A 31 -1.74 8.74 -2.46
CA SER A 31 -3.21 8.77 -2.52
C SER A 31 -3.75 7.71 -3.46
N CYS A 32 -3.05 7.46 -4.57
CA CYS A 32 -3.36 6.35 -5.48
C CYS A 32 -3.20 5.00 -4.78
N VAL A 33 -2.08 4.77 -4.07
CA VAL A 33 -1.84 3.54 -3.31
C VAL A 33 -2.92 3.30 -2.25
N LEU A 34 -3.36 4.36 -1.56
CA LEU A 34 -4.45 4.28 -0.59
C LEU A 34 -5.78 3.89 -1.23
N LYS A 35 -6.10 4.39 -2.43
CA LYS A 35 -7.30 4.01 -3.17
C LYS A 35 -7.25 2.55 -3.60
N VAL A 36 -6.11 2.08 -4.11
CA VAL A 36 -5.89 0.68 -4.45
C VAL A 36 -6.06 -0.20 -3.21
N ALA A 37 -5.43 0.17 -2.09
CA ALA A 37 -5.60 -0.54 -0.83
C ALA A 37 -7.06 -0.63 -0.39
N ALA A 38 -7.79 0.49 -0.44
CA ALA A 38 -9.20 0.54 -0.08
C ALA A 38 -10.06 -0.35 -0.98
N LYS A 39 -9.76 -0.42 -2.29
CA LYS A 39 -10.43 -1.31 -3.26
C LYS A 39 -10.24 -2.78 -2.91
N HIS A 40 -9.09 -3.14 -2.33
CA HIS A 40 -8.76 -4.50 -1.87
C HIS A 40 -9.11 -4.75 -0.40
N GLY A 41 -9.87 -3.85 0.25
CA GLY A 41 -10.35 -4.02 1.62
C GLY A 41 -9.36 -3.61 2.72
N HIS A 42 -8.22 -3.02 2.36
CA HIS A 42 -7.21 -2.55 3.29
C HIS A 42 -7.35 -1.05 3.55
N LYS A 43 -7.34 -0.64 4.82
CA LYS A 43 -7.42 0.77 5.23
C LYS A 43 -6.26 1.15 6.14
N PHE A 44 -5.44 2.08 5.69
CA PHE A 44 -4.35 2.69 6.44
C PHE A 44 -4.24 4.17 6.06
N SER A 45 -3.46 4.95 6.82
CA SER A 45 -3.27 6.38 6.52
C SER A 45 -2.07 6.59 5.59
N SER A 46 -2.06 7.72 4.86
CA SER A 46 -0.90 8.14 4.06
C SER A 46 0.35 8.23 4.92
N ALA A 47 0.24 8.73 6.16
CA ALA A 47 1.35 8.81 7.10
C ALA A 47 1.97 7.44 7.42
N SER A 48 1.15 6.39 7.57
CA SER A 48 1.65 5.02 7.77
C SER A 48 2.37 4.49 6.54
N LEU A 49 1.82 4.75 5.35
CA LEU A 49 2.44 4.37 4.08
C LEU A 49 3.78 5.10 3.86
N SER A 50 3.82 6.42 4.03
CA SER A 50 5.04 7.21 3.87
C SER A 50 6.11 6.82 4.89
N ARG A 51 5.73 6.47 6.12
CA ARG A 51 6.67 5.94 7.11
C ARG A 51 7.24 4.60 6.67
N TRP A 52 6.39 3.67 6.23
CA TRP A 52 6.84 2.37 5.74
C TRP A 52 7.74 2.47 4.52
N GLN A 53 7.39 3.32 3.55
CA GLN A 53 8.23 3.57 2.39
C GLN A 53 9.61 4.03 2.82
N ARG A 54 9.72 5.01 3.75
CA ARG A 54 11.02 5.45 4.28
C ARG A 54 11.80 4.35 5.01
N ASP A 55 11.12 3.52 5.79
CA ASP A 55 11.75 2.44 6.56
C ASP A 55 12.19 1.26 5.66
N HIS A 56 11.67 1.17 4.43
CA HIS A 56 11.89 0.07 3.48
C HIS A 56 12.46 0.55 2.11
N HIS A 57 13.02 1.76 2.04
CA HIS A 57 13.69 2.32 0.86
C HIS A 57 15.21 2.08 0.85
#